data_AF-A0A396HII7-F1
#
_entry.id   AF-A0A396HII7-F1
#
_cell.length_a   1.000
_cell.length_b   1.000
_cell.length_c   1.000
_cell.angle_alpha   90.00
_cell.angle_beta   90.00
_cell.angle_gamma   90.00
#
_symmetry.space_group_name_H-M   'P 1'
#
loop_
_entity.id
_entity.type
_entity.pdbx_description
1 polymer ?
#
loop_
_entity_poly.entity_id
_entity_poly.type
_entity_poly.pdbx_seq_one_letter_code
_entity_poly.pdbx_strand_id
1 'polypeptide(L)'
;MKGVFWLLVVSVVIASWIPLSHCAKKPVGIARKEDVPYIKCQVCEILAKQLYQQVQSKKAEISPKKISEYQIIEIAENVCNLKKVEADWILRIDIVEKADRLEVLGYSDTDVAEYLYSSKPDIDSLTNYLCKDLSKACNTKPPPVPKVIIN
;
A
#
# COMPACT_ATOMS: atom_id res chain seq x y z
N MET A 1 60.01 -7.51 -18.60
CA MET A 1 59.06 -6.73 -17.79
C MET A 1 58.15 -5.78 -18.58
N LYS A 2 58.65 -5.05 -19.59
CA LYS A 2 57.84 -4.10 -20.39
C LYS A 2 56.75 -4.76 -21.26
N GLY A 3 57.02 -5.94 -21.83
CA GLY A 3 56.05 -6.68 -22.65
C GLY A 3 54.86 -7.25 -21.87
N VAL A 4 55.10 -7.72 -20.64
CA VAL A 4 54.02 -8.19 -19.74
C VAL A 4 53.12 -7.04 -19.32
N PHE A 5 53.71 -5.86 -19.05
CA PHE A 5 52.95 -4.66 -18.73
C PHE A 5 52.06 -4.22 -19.90
N TRP A 6 52.57 -4.25 -21.13
CA TRP A 6 51.80 -3.92 -22.32
C TRP A 6 50.63 -4.88 -22.57
N LEU A 7 50.84 -6.19 -22.36
CA LEU A 7 49.78 -7.19 -22.49
C LEU A 7 48.67 -7.00 -21.45
N LEU A 8 49.02 -6.64 -20.21
CA LEU A 8 48.05 -6.35 -19.15
C LEU A 8 47.22 -5.10 -19.46
N VAL A 9 47.84 -4.04 -19.98
CA VAL A 9 47.13 -2.80 -20.36
C VAL A 9 46.15 -3.05 -21.50
N VAL A 10 46.55 -3.81 -22.52
CA VAL A 10 45.67 -4.15 -23.65
C VAL A 10 44.48 -5.00 -23.19
N SER A 11 44.70 -5.96 -22.29
CA SER A 11 43.63 -6.79 -21.72
C SER A 11 42.57 -5.97 -20.96
N VAL A 12 42.98 -4.94 -20.21
CA VAL A 12 42.05 -4.09 -19.45
C VAL A 12 41.20 -3.21 -20.39
N VAL A 13 41.80 -2.70 -21.47
CA VAL A 13 41.09 -1.87 -22.45
C VAL A 13 40.01 -2.70 -23.18
N ILE A 14 40.32 -3.94 -23.59
CA ILE A 14 39.36 -4.82 -24.27
C ILE A 14 38.16 -5.18 -23.37
N ALA A 15 38.39 -5.39 -22.07
CA ALA A 15 37.31 -5.72 -21.13
C ALA A 15 36.34 -4.55 -20.87
N SER A 16 36.77 -3.30 -21.10
CA SER A 16 35.93 -2.11 -20.89
C SER A 16 34.91 -1.86 -22.01
N TRP A 17 34.97 -2.62 -23.11
CA TRP A 17 34.04 -2.52 -24.25
C TRP A 17 32.99 -3.63 -24.30
N ILE A 18 32.90 -4.48 -23.27
CA ILE A 18 31.83 -5.47 -23.18
C ILE A 18 30.62 -4.78 -22.51
N PRO A 19 29.50 -4.55 -23.20
CA PRO A 19 28.30 -4.02 -22.58
C PRO A 19 27.75 -5.04 -21.58
N LEU A 20 28.04 -4.82 -20.29
CA LEU A 20 27.45 -5.50 -19.15
C LEU A 20 26.00 -5.04 -18.94
N SER A 21 25.10 -5.38 -19.87
CA SER A 21 23.65 -5.37 -19.61
C SER A 21 22.89 -5.96 -20.79
N HIS A 22 22.71 -7.28 -20.78
CA HIS A 22 21.54 -7.88 -21.42
C HIS A 22 20.45 -7.97 -20.37
N CYS A 23 19.78 -6.84 -20.09
CA CYS A 23 18.51 -6.88 -19.39
C CYS A 23 17.50 -7.61 -20.29
N ALA A 24 17.30 -8.90 -20.05
CA ALA A 24 16.17 -9.63 -20.59
C ALA A 24 14.90 -8.83 -20.22
N LYS A 25 14.20 -8.29 -21.22
CA LYS A 25 12.93 -7.63 -21.00
C LYS A 25 12.01 -8.65 -20.35
N LYS A 26 11.72 -8.48 -19.06
CA LYS A 26 10.68 -9.27 -18.40
C LYS A 26 9.40 -9.11 -19.23
N PRO A 27 8.64 -10.20 -19.46
CA PRO A 27 7.36 -10.08 -20.13
C PRO A 27 6.52 -9.04 -19.37
N VAL A 28 6.08 -8.01 -20.08
CA VAL A 28 5.23 -6.96 -19.50
C VAL A 28 3.89 -7.62 -19.19
N GLY A 29 3.59 -7.76 -17.90
CA GLY A 29 2.28 -8.21 -17.46
C GLY A 29 1.22 -7.23 -17.96
N ILE A 30 0.25 -7.71 -18.72
CA ILE A 30 -0.89 -6.91 -19.15
C ILE A 30 -1.80 -6.73 -17.92
N ALA A 31 -2.13 -5.48 -17.58
CA ALA A 31 -3.11 -5.19 -16.54
C ALA A 31 -4.45 -5.81 -16.92
N ARG A 32 -4.98 -6.68 -16.07
CA ARG A 32 -6.24 -7.38 -16.36
C ARG A 32 -7.39 -6.77 -15.58
N LYS A 33 -8.57 -6.68 -16.21
CA LYS A 33 -9.76 -6.09 -15.55
C LYS A 33 -10.26 -6.94 -14.40
N GLU A 34 -10.05 -8.26 -14.49
CA GLU A 34 -10.35 -9.20 -13.42
C GLU A 34 -9.51 -8.98 -12.15
N ASP A 35 -8.38 -8.26 -12.22
CA ASP A 35 -7.55 -7.97 -11.05
C ASP A 35 -8.09 -6.79 -10.21
N VAL A 36 -8.99 -5.97 -10.78
CA VAL A 36 -9.54 -4.76 -10.16
C VAL A 36 -10.23 -5.01 -8.81
N PRO A 37 -11.09 -6.04 -8.64
CA PRO A 37 -11.69 -6.34 -7.33
C PRO A 37 -10.66 -6.67 -6.25
N TYR A 38 -9.58 -7.38 -6.61
CA TYR A 38 -8.55 -7.80 -5.66
C TYR A 38 -7.65 -6.63 -5.26
N ILE A 39 -7.37 -5.72 -6.19
CA ILE A 39 -6.70 -4.45 -5.90
C ILE A 39 -7.53 -3.64 -4.89
N LYS A 40 -8.86 -3.55 -5.07
CA LYS A 40 -9.74 -2.86 -4.10
C LYS A 40 -9.66 -3.49 -2.70
N CYS A 41 -9.66 -4.82 -2.60
CA CYS A 41 -9.50 -5.51 -1.32
C CYS A 41 -8.15 -5.18 -0.65
N GLN A 42 -7.05 -5.32 -1.39
CA GLN A 42 -5.70 -5.05 -0.85
C GLN A 42 -5.55 -3.61 -0.37
N VAL A 43 -6.05 -2.66 -1.15
CA VAL A 43 -6.07 -1.23 -0.77
C VAL A 43 -6.88 -1.05 0.51
N CYS A 44 -8.04 -1.70 0.64
CA CYS A 44 -8.85 -1.64 1.86
C CYS A 44 -8.12 -2.18 3.09
N GLU A 45 -7.45 -3.32 2.97
CA GLU A 45 -6.71 -3.90 4.10
C GLU A 45 -5.56 -3.00 4.57
N ILE A 46 -4.87 -2.34 3.64
CA ILE A 46 -3.82 -1.37 3.99
C ILE A 46 -4.43 -0.15 4.67
N LEU A 47 -5.53 0.37 4.14
CA LEU A 47 -6.26 1.49 4.71
C LEU A 47 -6.75 1.20 6.14
N ALA A 48 -7.33 0.02 6.37
CA ALA A 48 -7.77 -0.42 7.70
C ALA A 48 -6.62 -0.39 8.71
N LYS A 49 -5.43 -0.85 8.29
CA LYS A 49 -4.22 -0.83 9.12
C LYS A 49 -3.76 0.58 9.44
N GLN A 50 -3.76 1.48 8.45
CA GLN A 50 -3.34 2.86 8.65
C GLN A 50 -4.28 3.62 9.56
N LEU A 51 -5.59 3.44 9.37
CA LEU A 51 -6.61 4.03 10.21
C LEU A 51 -6.48 3.56 11.67
N TYR A 52 -6.31 2.25 11.88
CA TYR A 52 -6.08 1.68 13.21
C TYR A 52 -4.83 2.26 13.86
N GLN A 53 -3.71 2.31 13.13
CA GLN A 53 -2.45 2.82 13.64
C GLN A 53 -2.57 4.29 14.07
N GLN A 54 -3.21 5.14 13.27
CA GLN A 54 -3.35 6.56 13.62
C GLN A 54 -4.26 6.78 14.82
N VAL A 55 -5.38 6.05 14.93
CA VAL A 55 -6.25 6.11 16.11
C VAL A 55 -5.51 5.66 17.38
N GLN A 56 -4.73 4.58 17.29
CA GLN A 56 -3.98 4.06 18.43
C GLN A 56 -2.84 5.00 18.85
N SER A 57 -2.12 5.60 17.89
CA SER A 57 -1.11 6.63 18.17
C SER A 57 -1.73 7.84 18.88
N LYS A 58 -2.86 8.35 18.37
CA LYS A 58 -3.57 9.48 18.99
C LYS A 58 -4.06 9.14 20.40
N LYS A 59 -4.54 7.92 20.61
CA LYS A 59 -4.95 7.41 21.92
C LYS A 59 -3.76 7.35 22.90
N ALA A 60 -2.57 6.96 22.44
CA ALA A 60 -1.36 6.93 23.26
C ALA A 60 -0.89 8.35 23.64
N GLU A 61 -0.94 9.31 22.71
CA GLU A 61 -0.57 10.71 22.95
C GLU A 61 -1.48 11.42 23.95
N ILE A 62 -2.78 11.12 23.90
CA ILE A 62 -3.81 11.80 24.71
C ILE A 62 -3.98 11.12 26.08
N SER A 63 -3.37 9.96 26.29
CA SER A 63 -3.43 9.21 27.55
C SER A 63 -3.01 10.11 28.74
N PRO A 64 -3.79 10.15 29.84
CA PRO A 64 -4.88 9.23 30.21
C PRO A 64 -6.28 9.63 29.73
N LYS A 65 -6.43 10.71 28.95
CA LYS A 65 -7.75 11.15 28.44
C LYS A 65 -8.24 10.20 27.34
N LYS A 66 -9.55 9.95 27.32
CA LYS A 66 -10.20 9.12 26.29
C LYS A 66 -10.30 9.91 24.98
N ILE A 67 -9.89 9.31 23.87
CA ILE A 67 -10.12 9.85 22.53
C ILE A 67 -11.62 10.03 22.27
N SER A 68 -12.01 11.14 21.67
CA SER A 68 -13.41 11.39 21.30
C SER A 68 -13.74 10.81 19.93
N GLU A 69 -15.02 10.58 19.67
CA GLU A 69 -15.53 10.17 18.36
C GLU A 69 -15.16 11.19 17.26
N TYR A 70 -15.30 12.48 17.56
CA TYR A 70 -14.90 13.57 16.65
C TYR A 70 -13.42 13.48 16.24
N GLN A 71 -12.53 13.14 17.17
CA GLN A 71 -11.11 12.95 16.85
C GLN A 71 -10.87 11.75 15.94
N ILE A 72 -11.69 10.70 16.05
CA ILE A 72 -11.60 9.54 15.16
C ILE A 72 -12.13 9.89 13.77
N ILE A 73 -13.22 10.67 13.67
CA ILE A 73 -13.74 11.18 12.39
C ILE A 73 -12.67 12.02 11.69
N GLU A 74 -12.04 12.96 12.40
CA GLU A 74 -10.98 13.80 11.85
C GLU A 74 -9.80 12.95 11.31
N ILE A 75 -9.42 11.88 12.02
CA ILE A 75 -8.41 10.94 11.54
C ILE A 75 -8.91 10.24 10.26
N ALA A 76 -10.13 9.72 10.23
CA ALA A 76 -10.69 9.03 9.06
C ALA A 76 -10.71 9.93 7.80
N GLU A 77 -11.10 11.20 7.96
CA GLU A 77 -11.10 12.19 6.89
C GLU A 77 -9.69 12.53 6.41
N ASN A 78 -8.74 12.74 7.34
CA ASN A 78 -7.38 13.15 7.00
C ASN A 78 -6.55 11.99 6.42
N VAL A 79 -6.76 10.75 6.86
CA VAL A 79 -6.12 9.54 6.30
C VAL A 79 -6.39 9.39 4.81
N CYS A 80 -7.52 9.91 4.32
CA CYS A 80 -7.92 9.86 2.92
C CYS A 80 -7.55 11.10 2.10
N ASN A 81 -7.00 12.15 2.72
CA ASN A 81 -6.79 13.44 2.06
C ASN A 81 -5.31 13.62 1.70
N LEU A 82 -4.97 13.54 0.41
CA LEU A 82 -3.60 13.63 -0.10
C LEU A 82 -2.82 14.91 0.31
N LYS A 83 -3.50 15.96 0.80
CA LYS A 83 -2.86 17.19 1.30
C LYS A 83 -2.44 17.10 2.77
N LYS A 84 -2.76 16.00 3.44
CA LYS A 84 -2.53 15.77 4.87
C LYS A 84 -1.41 14.76 5.04
N VAL A 85 -0.58 14.96 6.06
CA VAL A 85 0.55 14.06 6.35
C VAL A 85 0.06 12.67 6.74
N GLU A 86 -1.16 12.59 7.29
CA GLU A 86 -1.88 11.37 7.59
C GLU A 86 -2.17 10.52 6.34
N ALA A 87 -2.11 11.09 5.14
CA ALA A 87 -2.32 10.40 3.88
C ALA A 87 -1.03 10.11 3.10
N ASP A 88 0.15 10.49 3.59
CA ASP A 88 1.44 10.26 2.89
C ASP A 88 1.68 8.77 2.57
N TRP A 89 1.08 7.87 3.34
CA TRP A 89 1.15 6.43 3.09
C TRP A 89 0.46 6.02 1.78
N ILE A 90 -0.58 6.75 1.34
CA ILE A 90 -1.35 6.49 0.12
C ILE A 90 -0.44 6.57 -1.11
N LEU A 91 0.49 7.54 -1.13
CA LEU A 91 1.43 7.74 -2.24
C LEU A 91 2.38 6.56 -2.49
N ARG A 92 2.47 5.61 -1.55
CA ARG A 92 3.31 4.42 -1.67
C ARG A 92 2.57 3.20 -2.22
N ILE A 93 1.29 3.33 -2.55
CA ILE A 93 0.44 2.26 -3.07
C ILE A 93 0.04 2.61 -4.51
N ASP A 94 -0.14 1.60 -5.37
CA ASP A 94 -0.70 1.75 -6.70
C ASP A 94 -2.25 1.73 -6.58
N ILE A 95 -2.93 2.89 -6.64
CA ILE A 95 -4.35 3.01 -6.26
C ILE A 95 -5.26 3.65 -7.31
N VAL A 96 -6.52 3.22 -7.30
CA VAL A 96 -7.65 3.86 -7.98
C VAL A 96 -8.08 5.12 -7.19
N GLU A 97 -7.58 6.28 -7.61
CA GLU A 97 -7.95 7.57 -7.03
C GLU A 97 -9.25 8.12 -7.65
N LYS A 98 -10.06 8.83 -6.84
CA LYS A 98 -11.16 9.65 -7.33
C LYS A 98 -11.06 11.04 -6.71
N ALA A 99 -10.59 12.00 -7.50
CA ALA A 99 -10.16 13.31 -7.01
C ALA A 99 -9.05 13.17 -5.95
N ASP A 100 -9.10 13.91 -4.84
CA ASP A 100 -8.11 13.89 -3.75
C ASP A 100 -8.43 12.87 -2.65
N ARG A 101 -9.31 11.89 -2.92
CA ARG A 101 -9.78 10.88 -1.97
C ARG A 101 -9.73 9.45 -2.49
N LEU A 102 -9.59 8.52 -1.55
CA LEU A 102 -9.62 7.08 -1.77
C LEU A 102 -11.08 6.59 -1.91
N GLU A 103 -11.40 5.85 -2.99
CA GLU A 103 -12.77 5.37 -3.23
C GLU A 103 -13.23 4.34 -2.18
N VAL A 104 -12.30 3.67 -1.48
CA VAL A 104 -12.60 2.53 -0.60
C VAL A 104 -13.35 2.92 0.68
N LEU A 105 -13.14 4.13 1.22
CA LEU A 105 -13.82 4.61 2.44
C LEU A 105 -15.14 5.34 2.10
N GLY A 106 -15.16 6.13 1.02
CA GLY A 106 -16.40 6.73 0.50
C GLY A 106 -17.12 7.63 1.50
N TYR A 107 -18.42 7.40 1.72
CA TYR A 107 -19.27 8.13 2.68
C TYR A 107 -19.35 7.45 4.05
N SER A 108 -18.49 6.47 4.30
CA SER A 108 -18.63 5.57 5.44
C SER A 108 -17.75 5.96 6.63
N ASP A 109 -17.10 7.13 6.56
CA ASP A 109 -16.17 7.61 7.59
C ASP A 109 -16.83 7.68 8.98
N THR A 110 -18.11 8.06 9.02
CA THR A 110 -18.91 8.13 10.24
C THR A 110 -19.16 6.74 10.84
N ASP A 111 -19.55 5.76 10.02
CA ASP A 111 -19.81 4.38 10.45
C ASP A 111 -18.53 3.70 10.97
N VAL A 112 -17.38 4.04 10.37
CA VAL A 112 -16.09 3.53 10.80
C VAL A 112 -15.65 4.18 12.11
N ALA A 113 -15.84 5.50 12.24
CA ALA A 113 -15.51 6.23 13.45
C ALA A 113 -16.34 5.75 14.64
N GLU A 114 -17.64 5.54 14.44
CA GLU A 114 -18.53 4.98 15.45
C GLU A 114 -18.06 3.59 15.89
N TYR A 115 -17.77 2.70 14.94
CA TYR A 115 -17.30 1.34 15.24
C TYR A 115 -15.98 1.34 16.03
N LEU A 116 -15.02 2.18 15.64
CA LEU A 116 -13.75 2.36 16.35
C LEU A 116 -13.95 2.90 17.77
N TYR A 117 -14.85 3.86 17.95
CA TYR A 117 -15.13 4.48 19.24
C TYR A 117 -15.84 3.52 20.21
N SER A 118 -16.91 2.91 19.74
CA SER A 118 -17.82 2.08 20.53
C SER A 118 -17.22 0.71 20.80
N SER A 119 -16.89 -0.02 19.73
CA SER A 119 -16.47 -1.42 19.78
C SER A 119 -15.01 -1.60 20.21
N LYS A 120 -14.14 -0.61 19.95
CA LYS A 120 -12.68 -0.70 20.18
C LYS A 120 -12.11 -2.00 19.62
N PRO A 121 -12.32 -2.26 18.32
CA PRO A 121 -11.98 -3.53 17.70
C PRO A 121 -10.46 -3.75 17.70
N ASP A 122 -10.05 -5.01 17.62
CA ASP A 122 -8.71 -5.34 17.13
C ASP A 122 -8.62 -5.07 15.62
N ILE A 123 -7.40 -5.16 15.07
CA ILE A 123 -7.15 -4.86 13.66
C ILE A 123 -7.90 -5.80 12.70
N ASP A 124 -8.07 -7.07 13.05
CA ASP A 124 -8.73 -8.05 12.18
C ASP A 124 -10.24 -7.81 12.17
N SER A 125 -10.81 -7.49 13.33
CA SER A 125 -12.22 -7.08 13.47
C SER A 125 -12.51 -5.80 12.67
N LEU A 126 -11.65 -4.78 12.77
CA LEU A 126 -11.77 -3.55 11.97
C LEU A 126 -11.66 -3.84 10.47
N THR A 127 -10.68 -4.66 10.07
CA THR A 127 -10.46 -5.00 8.66
C THR A 127 -11.66 -5.74 8.09
N ASN A 128 -12.24 -6.68 8.83
CA ASN A 128 -13.43 -7.39 8.40
C ASN A 128 -14.63 -6.44 8.23
N TYR A 129 -14.90 -5.62 9.25
CA TYR A 129 -15.98 -4.64 9.19
C TYR A 129 -15.83 -3.67 8.01
N LEU A 130 -14.67 -3.02 7.89
CA LEU A 130 -14.41 -2.03 6.84
C LEU A 130 -14.39 -2.67 5.45
N CYS A 131 -13.69 -3.78 5.28
CA CYS A 131 -13.36 -4.31 3.96
C CYS A 131 -14.34 -5.34 3.41
N LYS A 132 -15.06 -6.05 4.29
CA LYS A 132 -16.07 -7.05 3.88
C LYS A 132 -17.48 -6.53 4.08
N ASP A 133 -17.74 -5.87 5.21
CA ASP A 133 -19.11 -5.49 5.56
C ASP A 133 -19.49 -4.13 4.98
N LEU A 134 -18.62 -3.14 5.08
CA LEU A 134 -18.91 -1.76 4.68
C LEU A 134 -18.61 -1.51 3.20
N SER A 135 -17.34 -1.61 2.80
CA SER A 135 -16.89 -1.27 1.43
C SER A 135 -17.13 -2.36 0.40
N LYS A 136 -17.38 -3.61 0.84
CA LYS A 136 -17.50 -4.81 -0.01
C LYS A 136 -16.26 -5.11 -0.86
N ALA A 137 -15.14 -4.45 -0.59
CA ALA A 137 -13.90 -4.57 -1.36
C ALA A 137 -13.34 -5.99 -1.34
N CYS A 138 -13.47 -6.71 -0.22
CA CYS A 138 -12.92 -8.05 -0.01
C CYS A 138 -13.95 -9.19 -0.16
N ASN A 139 -15.02 -8.98 -0.94
CA ASN A 139 -16.05 -10.00 -1.16
C ASN A 139 -15.61 -11.16 -2.07
N THR A 140 -14.51 -11.01 -2.79
CA THR A 140 -13.97 -12.02 -3.70
C THR A 140 -12.57 -12.43 -3.24
N LYS A 141 -12.28 -13.74 -3.26
CA LYS A 141 -10.96 -14.26 -2.89
C LYS A 141 -9.96 -13.99 -4.03
N PRO A 142 -8.79 -13.43 -3.75
CA PRO A 142 -7.74 -13.24 -4.75
C PRO A 142 -7.43 -14.53 -5.51
N PRO A 143 -7.23 -14.45 -6.84
CA PRO A 143 -6.82 -15.58 -7.63
C PRO A 143 -5.38 -15.92 -7.20
N PRO A 144 -5.00 -17.21 -7.21
CA PRO A 144 -3.65 -17.59 -6.86
C PRO A 144 -2.66 -16.92 -7.81
N VAL A 145 -1.69 -16.20 -7.24
CA VAL A 145 -0.63 -15.54 -8.01
C VAL A 145 0.07 -16.59 -8.88
N PRO A 146 0.12 -16.43 -10.22
CA PRO A 146 0.83 -17.36 -11.08
C PRO A 146 2.28 -17.46 -10.62
N LYS A 147 2.75 -18.69 -10.36
CA LYS A 147 4.18 -18.92 -10.13
C LYS A 147 4.89 -18.64 -11.45
N VAL A 148 5.62 -17.53 -11.51
CA VAL A 148 6.50 -17.24 -12.64
C VAL A 148 7.56 -18.34 -12.66
N ILE A 149 7.46 -19.28 -13.60
CA ILE A 149 8.52 -20.25 -13.87
C ILE A 149 9.63 -19.47 -14.56
N ILE A 150 10.65 -19.10 -13.79
CA ILE A 150 11.88 -18.53 -14.32
C ILE A 150 12.71 -19.74 -14.77
N ASN A 151 12.76 -19.98 -16.08
CA ASN A 151 13.62 -20.99 -16.70
C ASN A 151 14.77 -20.31 -17.43
#